data_AF-K0SWZ4-F1
#
_entry.id   AF-K0SWZ4-F1
#
_cell.length_a   1.000
_cell.length_b   1.000
_cell.length_c   1.000
_cell.angle_alpha   90.00
_cell.angle_beta   90.00
_cell.angle_gamma   90.00
#
_symmetry.space_group_name_H-M   'P 1'
#
loop_
_entity.id
_entity.type
_entity.pdbx_description
1 polymer ?
#
loop_
_entity_poly.entity_id
_entity_poly.type
_entity_poly.pdbx_seq_one_letter_code
_entity_poly.pdbx_strand_id
1 'polypeptide(L)'
;ARSGLRRSYLEGSKRLVAVRACCGQTIVLAAGSLRWTTAETEIMNAASAWASGPIRSSSRADIPSARTASGAKLLMEDTSHPKYERHARMVKQFEAEYGEDWDGTMIEYDSDFVNLPMYVIKKALLNDDFRSVLQWLGKGKIEERVNAKCEEAGNAGLLYICVTLTASSKQLDLMSYLLLNGADVNILDFGGSSVLTASCVAEDIPSASIRLLLSWGAEHTEKGEQATKVGKLSFCLEIAEKGNVELANLMSTELGGRRCEIVSAPRTRDDLVGKTCVVEEYIEISDQYKVTMEFTNEVLLLGSVNLKRRDRTPQDPGYHVEYKNNRLIRRDFKSNEECQAFIASLRADVEESSEIDRNAEARAEQAAADLLAELGLEDLEGPKSSATKKEKQPAASDKKKKRGGKKKGRK
;
A
#
# COMPACT_ATOMS: atom_id res chain seq x y z
N ALA A 1 63.79 -32.03 -21.36
CA ALA A 1 63.69 -31.95 -22.83
C ALA A 1 62.25 -31.66 -23.23
N ARG A 2 62.03 -30.63 -24.07
CA ARG A 2 60.89 -30.36 -24.98
C ARG A 2 59.45 -30.45 -24.39
N SER A 3 58.75 -29.33 -24.14
CA SER A 3 58.03 -28.42 -25.07
C SER A 3 56.70 -28.97 -25.61
N GLY A 4 55.60 -28.24 -25.41
CA GLY A 4 54.38 -28.40 -26.21
C GLY A 4 53.10 -27.81 -25.61
N LEU A 5 52.71 -26.62 -26.07
CA LEU A 5 51.41 -25.97 -25.83
C LEU A 5 50.21 -26.84 -26.27
N ARG A 6 49.07 -26.69 -25.58
CA ARG A 6 47.77 -26.31 -26.21
C ARG A 6 46.74 -25.84 -25.16
N ARG A 7 46.11 -24.69 -25.45
CA ARG A 7 44.90 -24.16 -24.80
C ARG A 7 43.67 -24.94 -25.29
N SER A 8 42.72 -25.15 -24.39
CA SER A 8 41.28 -25.19 -24.73
C SER A 8 40.44 -24.86 -23.49
N TYR A 9 39.51 -23.92 -23.69
CA TYR A 9 38.46 -23.47 -22.77
C TYR A 9 37.51 -24.62 -22.39
N LEU A 10 37.01 -24.63 -21.14
CA LEU A 10 35.58 -24.73 -20.78
C LEU A 10 35.40 -24.92 -19.25
N GLU A 11 34.46 -24.13 -18.72
CA GLU A 11 33.58 -24.38 -17.58
C GLU A 11 34.13 -24.51 -16.15
N GLY A 12 33.81 -23.47 -15.37
CA GLY A 12 33.98 -23.43 -13.93
C GLY A 12 33.00 -24.34 -13.20
N SER A 13 33.54 -25.33 -12.51
CA SER A 13 32.83 -26.10 -11.48
C SER A 13 32.77 -25.29 -10.17
N LYS A 14 31.56 -24.92 -9.74
CA LYS A 14 31.27 -24.53 -8.35
C LYS A 14 31.29 -25.79 -7.48
N ARG A 15 32.18 -25.83 -6.49
CA ARG A 15 32.22 -26.88 -5.45
C ARG A 15 31.03 -26.70 -4.48
N LEU A 16 30.17 -27.71 -4.40
CA LEU A 16 29.32 -27.95 -3.23
C LEU A 16 30.15 -28.62 -2.14
N VAL A 17 30.09 -28.10 -0.92
CA VAL A 17 30.51 -28.82 0.29
C VAL A 17 29.24 -29.39 0.92
N ALA A 18 29.15 -30.72 0.99
CA ALA A 18 28.06 -31.45 1.61
C ALA A 18 28.28 -31.55 3.12
N VAL A 19 27.24 -31.23 3.90
CA VAL A 19 27.11 -31.69 5.29
C VAL A 19 25.92 -32.64 5.36
N ARG A 20 26.18 -33.79 5.97
CA ARG A 20 25.41 -35.03 5.96
C ARG A 20 24.40 -35.01 7.11
N ALA A 21 23.10 -35.15 6.83
CA ALA A 21 22.10 -35.47 7.84
C ALA A 21 21.27 -36.68 7.38
N CYS A 22 21.25 -37.71 8.23
CA CYS A 22 20.53 -38.96 8.06
C CYS A 22 19.02 -38.75 8.25
N CYS A 23 18.26 -38.73 7.16
CA CYS A 23 16.99 -39.45 6.98
C CYS A 23 16.58 -39.23 5.52
N GLY A 24 16.32 -40.33 4.82
CA GLY A 24 16.20 -40.35 3.37
C GLY A 24 14.95 -39.64 2.87
N GLN A 25 15.16 -38.52 2.18
CA GLN A 25 14.35 -38.04 1.06
C GLN A 25 15.18 -37.01 0.29
N THR A 26 15.66 -37.40 -0.89
CA THR A 26 16.31 -36.49 -1.83
C THR A 26 15.22 -35.71 -2.56
N ILE A 27 14.94 -34.47 -2.16
CA ILE A 27 14.15 -33.53 -2.97
C ILE A 27 15.13 -32.76 -3.86
N VAL A 28 15.04 -32.98 -5.16
CA VAL A 28 15.72 -32.18 -6.18
C VAL A 28 14.96 -30.86 -6.28
N LEU A 29 15.54 -29.76 -5.80
CA LEU A 29 15.01 -28.41 -6.07
C LEU A 29 15.37 -28.02 -7.51
N ALA A 30 14.41 -28.18 -8.41
CA ALA A 30 14.43 -27.51 -9.70
C ALA A 30 14.05 -26.04 -9.50
N ALA A 31 14.82 -25.12 -10.09
CA ALA A 31 14.48 -23.71 -10.17
C ALA A 31 13.17 -23.55 -10.96
N GLY A 32 12.07 -23.35 -10.24
CA GLY A 32 10.73 -23.16 -10.79
C GLY A 32 10.26 -21.73 -10.62
N SER A 33 10.03 -21.05 -11.74
CA SER A 33 9.19 -19.86 -11.86
C SER A 33 7.90 -20.03 -11.06
N LEU A 34 7.68 -19.23 -10.01
CA LEU A 34 6.37 -19.18 -9.35
C LEU A 34 5.36 -18.56 -10.33
N ARG A 35 4.47 -19.41 -10.86
CA ARG A 35 3.18 -18.98 -11.41
C ARG A 35 2.21 -18.87 -10.24
N TRP A 36 1.62 -17.70 -10.07
CA TRP A 36 0.39 -17.54 -9.29
C TRP A 36 -0.75 -18.31 -9.96
N THR A 37 -1.69 -18.77 -9.14
CA THR A 37 -2.83 -19.57 -9.60
C THR A 37 -3.88 -18.66 -10.21
N THR A 38 -4.68 -19.20 -11.13
CA THR A 38 -5.69 -18.46 -11.90
C THR A 38 -6.70 -17.72 -10.99
N ALA A 39 -6.90 -18.18 -9.76
CA ALA A 39 -7.80 -17.60 -8.76
C ALA A 39 -7.39 -16.19 -8.31
N GLU A 40 -6.09 -15.91 -8.12
CA GLU A 40 -5.62 -14.60 -7.65
C GLU A 40 -5.71 -13.52 -8.75
N THR A 41 -5.65 -13.95 -10.02
CA THR A 41 -5.91 -13.08 -11.18
C THR A 41 -7.40 -12.87 -11.46
N GLU A 42 -8.27 -13.81 -11.08
CA GLU A 42 -9.72 -13.69 -11.21
C GLU A 42 -10.33 -12.80 -10.12
N ILE A 43 -9.81 -12.86 -8.88
CA ILE A 43 -10.18 -11.97 -7.76
C ILE A 43 -9.94 -10.48 -8.10
N MET A 44 -8.90 -10.17 -8.90
CA MET A 44 -8.56 -8.79 -9.28
C MET A 44 -9.33 -8.23 -10.50
N ASN A 45 -10.10 -9.05 -11.22
CA ASN A 45 -10.87 -8.60 -12.39
C ASN A 45 -12.37 -8.38 -12.10
N ALA A 46 -12.90 -8.96 -11.02
CA ALA A 46 -14.29 -8.76 -10.60
C ALA A 46 -14.53 -7.42 -9.87
N ALA A 47 -13.47 -6.75 -9.42
CA ALA A 47 -13.55 -5.61 -8.53
C ALA A 47 -13.85 -4.25 -9.20
N SER A 48 -14.51 -4.21 -10.36
CA SER A 48 -14.85 -2.95 -11.06
C SER A 48 -16.12 -2.26 -10.53
N ALA A 49 -16.46 -2.48 -9.27
CA ALA A 49 -17.58 -1.82 -8.64
C ALA A 49 -17.23 -1.51 -7.18
N TRP A 50 -17.00 -0.22 -6.91
CA TRP A 50 -17.36 0.54 -5.70
C TRP A 50 -16.20 1.15 -4.92
N ALA A 51 -16.32 2.46 -4.71
CA ALA A 51 -16.00 3.07 -3.43
C ALA A 51 -16.71 4.39 -3.23
N SER A 52 -17.14 4.64 -1.99
CA SER A 52 -17.47 5.98 -1.49
C SER A 52 -17.95 5.97 -0.02
N GLY A 53 -17.45 6.90 0.82
CA GLY A 53 -18.20 7.49 1.95
C GLY A 53 -17.93 7.08 3.43
N PRO A 54 -18.05 8.00 4.42
CA PRO A 54 -17.64 7.81 5.82
C PRO A 54 -18.76 7.37 6.78
N ILE A 55 -18.31 6.97 7.97
CA ILE A 55 -18.96 6.18 9.01
C ILE A 55 -20.16 6.90 9.64
N ARG A 56 -21.36 6.28 9.56
CA ARG A 56 -22.41 6.52 10.56
C ARG A 56 -22.26 5.47 11.67
N SER A 57 -21.70 5.93 12.78
CA SER A 57 -21.48 5.17 14.00
C SER A 57 -22.80 4.75 14.65
N SER A 58 -23.18 3.49 14.45
CA SER A 58 -23.93 2.73 15.45
C SER A 58 -23.65 1.24 15.29
N SER A 59 -22.37 0.83 15.21
CA SER A 59 -22.03 -0.58 15.27
C SER A 59 -22.23 -1.07 16.71
N ARG A 60 -23.28 -1.87 16.93
CA ARG A 60 -23.23 -2.89 17.99
C ARG A 60 -21.95 -3.70 17.77
N ALA A 61 -21.18 -3.94 18.83
CA ALA A 61 -19.78 -4.40 18.80
C ALA A 61 -19.48 -5.67 17.98
N ASP A 62 -20.50 -6.40 17.52
CA ASP A 62 -20.38 -7.68 16.83
C ASP A 62 -20.93 -7.70 15.39
N ILE A 63 -21.50 -6.59 14.90
CA ILE A 63 -22.07 -6.54 13.54
C ILE A 63 -21.03 -5.90 12.60
N PRO A 64 -20.60 -6.59 11.53
CA PRO A 64 -19.65 -6.02 10.58
C PRO A 64 -20.22 -4.75 9.95
N SER A 65 -19.35 -3.79 9.63
CA SER A 65 -19.79 -2.62 8.87
C SER A 65 -20.34 -3.08 7.51
N ALA A 66 -21.23 -2.30 6.92
CA ALA A 66 -21.77 -2.61 5.60
C ALA A 66 -20.67 -2.75 4.52
N ARG A 67 -19.56 -2.02 4.69
CA ARG A 67 -18.35 -2.15 3.86
C ARG A 67 -17.67 -3.49 4.07
N THR A 68 -17.47 -3.89 5.33
CA THR A 68 -16.86 -5.17 5.69
C THR A 68 -17.70 -6.35 5.19
N ALA A 69 -19.03 -6.26 5.30
CA ALA A 69 -19.95 -7.25 4.77
C ALA A 69 -19.89 -7.32 3.24
N SER A 70 -19.80 -6.19 2.55
CA SER A 70 -19.70 -6.14 1.09
C SER A 70 -18.38 -6.74 0.60
N GLY A 71 -17.25 -6.36 1.18
CA GLY A 71 -15.95 -6.98 0.88
C GLY A 71 -15.92 -8.49 1.19
N ALA A 72 -16.56 -8.91 2.29
CA ALA A 72 -16.69 -10.33 2.61
C ALA A 72 -17.54 -11.09 1.57
N LYS A 73 -18.64 -10.51 1.07
CA LYS A 73 -19.50 -11.12 0.03
C LYS A 73 -18.75 -11.34 -1.28
N LEU A 74 -17.88 -10.41 -1.66
CA LEU A 74 -16.99 -10.57 -2.82
C LEU A 74 -15.94 -11.68 -2.60
N LEU A 75 -15.29 -11.71 -1.44
CA LEU A 75 -14.32 -12.76 -1.11
C LEU A 75 -14.95 -14.15 -0.97
N MET A 76 -16.28 -14.23 -0.86
CA MET A 76 -17.03 -15.49 -0.92
C MET A 76 -17.29 -15.99 -2.35
N GLU A 77 -17.05 -15.19 -3.39
CA GLU A 77 -17.16 -15.68 -4.78
C GLU A 77 -16.16 -16.81 -5.04
N ASP A 78 -14.99 -16.73 -4.40
CA ASP A 78 -14.03 -17.83 -4.33
C ASP A 78 -14.32 -18.72 -3.12
N THR A 79 -15.07 -19.80 -3.36
CA THR A 79 -15.35 -20.84 -2.35
C THR A 79 -14.09 -21.57 -1.84
N SER A 80 -12.97 -21.46 -2.54
CA SER A 80 -11.69 -22.04 -2.13
C SER A 80 -10.85 -21.12 -1.24
N HIS A 81 -11.30 -19.87 -1.02
CA HIS A 81 -10.58 -18.90 -0.21
C HIS A 81 -10.40 -19.45 1.24
N PRO A 82 -9.18 -19.41 1.81
CA PRO A 82 -8.89 -20.03 3.11
C PRO A 82 -9.68 -19.42 4.27
N LYS A 83 -10.25 -18.22 4.08
CA LYS A 83 -11.10 -17.53 5.06
C LYS A 83 -12.59 -17.51 4.67
N TYR A 84 -13.03 -18.32 3.68
CA TYR A 84 -14.41 -18.35 3.17
C TYR A 84 -15.46 -18.42 4.29
N GLU A 85 -15.31 -19.36 5.23
CA GLU A 85 -16.23 -19.53 6.37
C GLU A 85 -16.33 -18.29 7.27
N ARG A 86 -15.22 -17.54 7.41
CA ARG A 86 -15.20 -16.29 8.16
C ARG A 86 -15.99 -15.21 7.41
N HIS A 87 -15.82 -15.12 6.09
CA HIS A 87 -16.54 -14.16 5.25
C HIS A 87 -18.04 -14.48 5.18
N ALA A 88 -18.41 -15.76 4.99
CA ALA A 88 -19.79 -16.23 5.03
C ALA A 88 -20.51 -15.87 6.32
N ARG A 89 -19.84 -16.01 7.46
CA ARG A 89 -20.38 -15.61 8.75
C ARG A 89 -20.60 -14.10 8.83
N MET A 90 -19.65 -13.30 8.35
CA MET A 90 -19.77 -11.84 8.35
C MET A 90 -20.94 -11.35 7.49
N VAL A 91 -21.09 -11.88 6.27
CA VAL A 91 -22.20 -11.53 5.37
C VAL A 91 -23.53 -11.91 6.00
N LYS A 92 -23.64 -13.14 6.52
CA LYS A 92 -24.87 -13.62 7.15
C LYS A 92 -25.27 -12.80 8.39
N GLN A 93 -24.29 -12.38 9.19
CA GLN A 93 -24.54 -11.49 10.33
C GLN A 93 -25.04 -10.11 9.91
N PHE A 94 -24.52 -9.58 8.80
CA PHE A 94 -24.96 -8.32 8.25
C PHE A 94 -26.37 -8.40 7.66
N GLU A 95 -26.62 -9.41 6.81
CA GLU A 95 -27.93 -9.68 6.20
C GLU A 95 -29.01 -9.92 7.28
N ALA A 96 -28.68 -10.58 8.39
CA ALA A 96 -29.62 -10.79 9.49
C ALA A 96 -30.06 -9.50 10.21
N GLU A 97 -29.21 -8.47 10.27
CA GLU A 97 -29.56 -7.19 10.92
C GLU A 97 -30.22 -6.21 9.93
N TYR A 98 -29.75 -6.18 8.68
CA TYR A 98 -30.10 -5.14 7.70
C TYR A 98 -30.99 -5.60 6.55
N GLY A 99 -31.24 -6.92 6.42
CA GLY A 99 -32.11 -7.52 5.40
C GLY A 99 -31.38 -8.57 4.55
N GLU A 100 -31.99 -9.75 4.39
CA GLU A 100 -31.49 -10.83 3.51
C GLU A 100 -31.56 -10.45 2.02
N ASP A 101 -32.39 -9.46 1.71
CA ASP A 101 -32.58 -8.83 0.40
C ASP A 101 -31.53 -7.77 0.08
N TRP A 102 -30.55 -7.56 0.97
CA TRP A 102 -29.38 -6.74 0.67
C TRP A 102 -28.57 -7.38 -0.46
N ASP A 103 -28.67 -6.79 -1.64
CA ASP A 103 -28.00 -7.20 -2.88
C ASP A 103 -26.49 -6.94 -2.88
N GLY A 104 -25.98 -6.38 -1.78
CA GLY A 104 -24.62 -5.90 -1.63
C GLY A 104 -24.56 -4.37 -1.75
N THR A 105 -25.46 -3.73 -2.48
CA THR A 105 -25.31 -2.36 -2.97
C THR A 105 -25.33 -1.36 -1.81
N MET A 106 -24.27 -0.56 -1.72
CA MET A 106 -24.15 0.54 -0.76
C MET A 106 -24.54 1.87 -1.42
N ILE A 107 -25.20 2.75 -0.66
CA ILE A 107 -25.46 4.13 -1.10
C ILE A 107 -24.12 4.87 -1.22
N GLU A 108 -23.80 5.37 -2.42
CA GLU A 108 -22.60 6.15 -2.73
C GLU A 108 -22.68 7.54 -2.06
N TYR A 109 -21.67 7.90 -1.28
CA TYR A 109 -21.44 9.25 -0.77
C TYR A 109 -20.09 9.75 -1.24
N ASP A 110 -20.00 10.97 -1.78
CA ASP A 110 -18.75 11.61 -2.24
C ASP A 110 -17.52 11.20 -1.41
N SER A 111 -16.51 10.66 -2.10
CA SER A 111 -15.29 10.19 -1.46
C SER A 111 -14.28 11.33 -1.36
N ASP A 112 -13.79 11.59 -0.15
CA ASP A 112 -12.82 12.67 0.11
C ASP A 112 -11.37 12.28 -0.25
N PHE A 113 -11.13 11.10 -0.83
CA PHE A 113 -9.78 10.61 -1.10
C PHE A 113 -9.43 10.65 -2.59
N VAL A 114 -8.14 10.81 -2.89
CA VAL A 114 -7.65 10.70 -4.26
C VAL A 114 -7.79 9.26 -4.74
N ASN A 115 -8.45 9.06 -5.88
CA ASN A 115 -8.56 7.74 -6.50
C ASN A 115 -7.18 7.26 -6.99
N LEU A 116 -6.75 6.07 -6.55
CA LEU A 116 -5.55 5.37 -7.00
C LEU A 116 -5.92 4.46 -8.18
N PRO A 117 -5.51 4.78 -9.42
CA PRO A 117 -5.94 4.00 -10.58
C PRO A 117 -5.41 2.57 -10.55
N MET A 118 -6.27 1.60 -10.86
CA MET A 118 -5.92 0.18 -10.87
C MET A 118 -4.71 -0.16 -11.78
N TYR A 119 -4.47 0.60 -12.86
CA TYR A 119 -3.30 0.37 -13.71
C TYR A 119 -1.98 0.65 -12.98
N VAL A 120 -1.95 1.59 -12.02
CA VAL A 120 -0.76 1.91 -11.22
C VAL A 120 -0.41 0.72 -10.33
N ILE A 121 -1.44 0.13 -9.72
CA ILE A 121 -1.34 -1.05 -8.88
C ILE A 121 -0.90 -2.27 -9.68
N LYS A 122 -1.56 -2.56 -10.82
CA LYS A 122 -1.21 -3.67 -11.70
C LYS A 122 0.25 -3.59 -12.16
N LYS A 123 0.75 -2.39 -12.49
CA LYS A 123 2.15 -2.21 -12.87
C LYS A 123 3.13 -2.42 -11.70
N ALA A 124 2.77 -1.98 -10.50
CA ALA A 124 3.57 -2.24 -9.31
C ALA A 124 3.62 -3.75 -8.97
N LEU A 125 2.47 -4.42 -9.00
CA LEU A 125 2.31 -5.85 -8.70
C LEU A 125 2.97 -6.78 -9.73
N LEU A 126 2.71 -6.57 -11.02
CA LEU A 126 3.06 -7.54 -12.05
C LEU A 126 4.47 -7.34 -12.63
N ASN A 127 4.96 -6.10 -12.61
CA ASN A 127 6.17 -5.73 -13.36
C ASN A 127 7.32 -5.19 -12.49
N ASP A 128 7.16 -5.11 -11.16
CA ASP A 128 8.11 -4.44 -10.24
C ASP A 128 8.44 -3.00 -10.73
N ASP A 129 7.48 -2.37 -11.42
CA ASP A 129 7.65 -1.08 -12.10
C ASP A 129 7.24 0.09 -11.20
N PHE A 130 8.05 0.32 -10.16
CA PHE A 130 7.86 1.46 -9.26
C PHE A 130 7.97 2.82 -9.97
N ARG A 131 8.55 2.86 -11.18
CA ARG A 131 8.61 4.09 -11.98
C ARG A 131 7.22 4.61 -12.29
N SER A 132 6.28 3.73 -12.62
CA SER A 132 4.90 4.11 -12.92
C SER A 132 4.18 4.66 -11.68
N VAL A 133 4.46 4.10 -10.50
CA VAL A 133 3.95 4.62 -9.21
C VAL A 133 4.51 6.02 -8.94
N LEU A 134 5.83 6.19 -9.05
CA LEU A 134 6.52 7.45 -8.77
C LEU A 134 6.14 8.54 -9.78
N GLN A 135 5.96 8.20 -11.05
CA GLN A 135 5.43 9.12 -12.06
C GLN A 135 4.00 9.56 -11.75
N TRP A 136 3.14 8.65 -11.28
CA TRP A 136 1.78 8.98 -10.91
C TRP A 136 1.72 9.86 -9.64
N LEU A 137 2.56 9.57 -8.64
CA LEU A 137 2.71 10.41 -7.45
C LEU A 137 3.13 11.85 -7.81
N GLY A 138 4.00 12.01 -8.81
CA GLY A 138 4.47 13.33 -9.27
C GLY A 138 3.49 14.12 -10.14
N LYS A 139 2.33 13.57 -10.54
CA LYS A 139 1.31 14.26 -11.37
C LYS A 139 0.30 15.10 -10.56
N GLY A 140 0.67 15.52 -9.36
CA GLY A 140 -0.17 16.36 -8.51
C GLY A 140 0.40 16.48 -7.11
N LYS A 141 -0.44 16.85 -6.15
CA LYS A 141 -0.03 16.98 -4.75
C LYS A 141 0.32 15.61 -4.17
N ILE A 142 1.61 15.42 -3.91
CA ILE A 142 2.13 14.14 -3.43
C ILE A 142 1.53 13.74 -2.08
N GLU A 143 1.33 14.71 -1.17
CA GLU A 143 0.79 14.50 0.18
C GLU A 143 -0.63 13.89 0.16
N GLU A 144 -1.44 14.25 -0.83
CA GLU A 144 -2.78 13.67 -1.03
C GLU A 144 -2.67 12.29 -1.72
N ARG A 145 -1.79 12.16 -2.72
CA ARG A 145 -1.65 10.95 -3.53
C ARG A 145 -1.02 9.77 -2.81
N VAL A 146 -0.12 9.99 -1.84
CA VAL A 146 0.45 8.89 -1.05
C VAL A 146 -0.58 8.19 -0.17
N ASN A 147 -1.69 8.86 0.12
CA ASN A 147 -2.85 8.35 0.86
C ASN A 147 -4.01 7.95 -0.04
N ALA A 148 -3.79 7.93 -1.36
CA ALA A 148 -4.80 7.52 -2.31
C ALA A 148 -5.22 6.07 -2.11
N LYS A 149 -6.48 5.81 -2.45
CA LYS A 149 -7.13 4.50 -2.29
C LYS A 149 -7.65 4.03 -3.62
N CYS A 150 -7.48 2.75 -3.88
CA CYS A 150 -7.99 2.13 -5.11
C CYS A 150 -9.36 1.56 -4.84
N GLU A 151 -10.36 2.13 -5.48
CA GLU A 151 -11.75 1.71 -5.33
C GLU A 151 -11.89 0.25 -5.76
N GLU A 152 -11.26 -0.11 -6.87
CA GLU A 152 -11.24 -1.47 -7.41
C GLU A 152 -10.39 -2.45 -6.59
N ALA A 153 -9.75 -2.00 -5.52
CA ALA A 153 -9.06 -2.85 -4.56
C ALA A 153 -9.68 -2.69 -3.16
N GLY A 154 -10.98 -2.41 -3.08
CA GLY A 154 -11.70 -2.27 -1.83
C GLY A 154 -11.21 -1.08 -1.00
N ASN A 155 -10.81 0.01 -1.65
CA ASN A 155 -10.17 1.16 -1.02
C ASN A 155 -8.83 0.87 -0.35
N ALA A 156 -8.11 -0.15 -0.81
CA ALA A 156 -6.75 -0.39 -0.36
C ALA A 156 -5.87 0.83 -0.64
N GLY A 157 -5.20 1.31 0.41
CA GLY A 157 -4.26 2.41 0.31
C GLY A 157 -2.96 2.01 -0.36
N LEU A 158 -2.27 2.97 -0.97
CA LEU A 158 -1.01 2.70 -1.66
C LEU A 158 0.05 2.06 -0.74
N LEU A 159 0.19 2.54 0.50
CA LEU A 159 1.10 1.94 1.48
C LEU A 159 0.74 0.48 1.78
N TYR A 160 -0.55 0.19 2.03
CA TYR A 160 -1.05 -1.17 2.27
C TYR A 160 -0.69 -2.10 1.11
N ILE A 161 -1.02 -1.67 -0.12
CA ILE A 161 -0.71 -2.43 -1.34
C ILE A 161 0.78 -2.68 -1.42
N CYS A 162 1.60 -1.64 -1.19
CA CYS A 162 3.04 -1.74 -1.23
C CYS A 162 3.58 -2.78 -0.24
N VAL A 163 3.02 -2.94 0.96
CA VAL A 163 3.50 -3.97 1.92
C VAL A 163 3.16 -5.38 1.48
N THR A 164 2.02 -5.56 0.80
CA THR A 164 1.57 -6.86 0.29
C THR A 164 2.24 -7.32 -1.02
N LEU A 165 3.03 -6.46 -1.67
CA LEU A 165 3.78 -6.84 -2.88
C LEU A 165 4.90 -7.85 -2.53
N THR A 166 5.29 -8.67 -3.50
CA THR A 166 6.36 -9.65 -3.36
C THR A 166 7.70 -9.00 -2.99
N ALA A 167 8.36 -9.59 -1.99
CA ALA A 167 9.54 -9.08 -1.30
C ALA A 167 10.73 -8.77 -2.24
N SER A 168 10.91 -7.50 -2.60
CA SER A 168 12.15 -6.99 -3.19
C SER A 168 12.69 -5.83 -2.35
N SER A 169 14.01 -5.62 -2.33
CA SER A 169 14.61 -4.53 -1.54
C SER A 169 14.09 -3.13 -1.92
N LYS A 170 13.63 -2.98 -3.17
CA LYS A 170 13.02 -1.74 -3.69
C LYS A 170 11.67 -1.42 -3.05
N GLN A 171 10.97 -2.41 -2.51
CA GLN A 171 9.69 -2.24 -1.81
C GLN A 171 9.86 -1.43 -0.53
N LEU A 172 10.92 -1.72 0.25
CA LEU A 172 11.23 -0.97 1.47
C LEU A 172 11.58 0.49 1.17
N ASP A 173 12.30 0.74 0.08
CA ASP A 173 12.60 2.09 -0.37
C ASP A 173 11.32 2.82 -0.80
N LEU A 174 10.39 2.14 -1.48
CA LEU A 174 9.09 2.73 -1.84
C LEU A 174 8.24 3.00 -0.60
N MET A 175 8.12 2.06 0.34
CA MET A 175 7.42 2.29 1.61
C MET A 175 8.02 3.48 2.35
N SER A 176 9.35 3.53 2.43
CA SER A 176 10.08 4.64 3.03
C SER A 176 9.79 5.96 2.33
N TYR A 177 9.76 5.97 1.00
CA TYR A 177 9.41 7.13 0.20
C TYR A 177 7.98 7.60 0.45
N LEU A 178 7.01 6.69 0.51
CA LEU A 178 5.61 7.02 0.81
C LEU A 178 5.47 7.64 2.21
N LEU A 179 6.09 7.03 3.22
CA LEU A 179 6.05 7.50 4.61
C LEU A 179 6.71 8.88 4.75
N LEU A 180 7.87 9.10 4.10
CA LEU A 180 8.54 10.41 4.04
C LEU A 180 7.66 11.51 3.44
N ASN A 181 6.76 11.15 2.53
CA ASN A 181 5.83 12.07 1.89
C ASN A 181 4.45 12.13 2.57
N GLY A 182 4.32 11.58 3.78
CA GLY A 182 3.11 11.72 4.60
C GLY A 182 2.07 10.62 4.42
N ALA A 183 2.45 9.43 3.91
CA ALA A 183 1.57 8.28 3.94
C ALA A 183 1.16 7.94 5.38
N ASP A 184 -0.13 7.71 5.59
CA ASP A 184 -0.68 7.29 6.86
C ASP A 184 -0.22 5.86 7.19
N VAL A 185 0.69 5.76 8.16
CA VAL A 185 1.23 4.49 8.64
C VAL A 185 0.14 3.59 9.27
N ASN A 186 -1.00 4.16 9.66
CA ASN A 186 -2.14 3.47 10.24
C ASN A 186 -3.31 3.31 9.27
N ILE A 187 -3.04 3.41 7.95
CA ILE A 187 -4.06 3.19 6.93
C ILE A 187 -4.76 1.85 7.12
N LEU A 188 -6.09 1.89 7.01
CA LEU A 188 -6.96 0.74 7.22
C LEU A 188 -7.33 0.08 5.89
N ASP A 189 -7.43 -1.25 5.91
CA ASP A 189 -8.05 -2.02 4.84
C ASP A 189 -9.59 -1.92 4.89
N PHE A 190 -10.27 -2.59 3.95
CA PHE A 190 -11.74 -2.64 3.91
C PHE A 190 -12.37 -3.35 5.13
N GLY A 191 -11.60 -4.18 5.82
CA GLY A 191 -11.99 -4.85 7.07
C GLY A 191 -11.78 -3.99 8.32
N GLY A 192 -11.21 -2.78 8.17
CA GLY A 192 -10.83 -1.92 9.29
C GLY A 192 -9.56 -2.36 10.01
N SER A 193 -8.75 -3.24 9.42
CA SER A 193 -7.46 -3.64 9.97
C SER A 193 -6.38 -2.65 9.53
N SER A 194 -5.50 -2.24 10.44
CA SER A 194 -4.33 -1.43 10.05
C SER A 194 -3.38 -2.24 9.16
N VAL A 195 -2.60 -1.54 8.33
CA VAL A 195 -1.54 -2.16 7.53
C VAL A 195 -0.60 -3.03 8.38
N LEU A 196 -0.26 -2.62 9.60
CA LEU A 196 0.52 -3.44 10.54
C LEU A 196 -0.20 -4.76 10.87
N THR A 197 -1.48 -4.66 11.23
CA THR A 197 -2.30 -5.81 11.62
C THR A 197 -2.41 -6.83 10.49
N ALA A 198 -2.75 -6.36 9.28
CA ALA A 198 -2.81 -7.22 8.10
C ALA A 198 -1.44 -7.84 7.77
N SER A 199 -0.36 -7.08 7.99
CA SER A 199 1.00 -7.54 7.69
C SER A 199 1.49 -8.65 8.60
N CYS A 200 1.09 -8.65 9.87
CA CYS A 200 1.55 -9.68 10.81
C CYS A 200 0.87 -11.04 10.60
N VAL A 201 -0.28 -11.06 9.91
CA VAL A 201 -1.06 -12.29 9.69
C VAL A 201 -0.88 -12.90 8.31
N ALA A 202 -0.23 -12.20 7.39
CA ALA A 202 0.04 -12.71 6.05
C ALA A 202 1.33 -13.54 6.03
N GLU A 203 1.36 -14.51 5.13
CA GLU A 203 2.55 -15.32 4.87
C GLU A 203 3.56 -14.49 4.04
N ASP A 204 4.85 -14.75 4.23
CA ASP A 204 5.94 -14.18 3.42
C ASP A 204 6.17 -12.65 3.46
N ILE A 205 5.62 -11.93 4.42
CA ILE A 205 5.94 -10.50 4.59
C ILE A 205 7.33 -10.31 5.22
N PRO A 206 8.22 -9.51 4.61
CA PRO A 206 9.53 -9.23 5.17
C PRO A 206 9.45 -8.60 6.56
N SER A 207 10.19 -9.16 7.53
CA SER A 207 10.30 -8.59 8.88
C SER A 207 10.77 -7.13 8.87
N ALA A 208 11.57 -6.74 7.86
CA ALA A 208 12.00 -5.37 7.64
C ALA A 208 10.83 -4.41 7.35
N SER A 209 9.78 -4.85 6.65
CA SER A 209 8.59 -4.03 6.37
C SER A 209 7.83 -3.74 7.66
N ILE A 210 7.68 -4.75 8.52
CA ILE A 210 6.99 -4.62 9.81
C ILE A 210 7.79 -3.71 10.76
N ARG A 211 9.10 -3.90 10.82
CA ARG A 211 10.01 -3.02 11.59
C ARG A 211 9.97 -1.59 11.10
N LEU A 212 9.91 -1.37 9.78
CA LEU A 212 9.72 -0.05 9.21
C LEU A 212 8.40 0.58 9.70
N LEU A 213 7.27 -0.11 9.56
CA LEU A 213 5.96 0.37 10.03
C LEU A 213 5.97 0.71 11.53
N LEU A 214 6.44 -0.20 12.38
CA LEU A 214 6.52 0.02 13.84
C LEU A 214 7.33 1.26 14.19
N SER A 215 8.44 1.47 13.49
CA SER A 215 9.31 2.59 13.74
C SER A 215 8.75 3.95 13.30
N TRP A 216 7.76 3.94 12.40
CA TRP A 216 6.95 5.08 11.99
C TRP A 216 5.69 5.26 12.84
N GLY A 217 5.53 4.46 13.90
CA GLY A 217 4.41 4.61 14.81
C GLY A 217 3.17 3.83 14.41
N ALA A 218 3.30 2.79 13.59
CA ALA A 218 2.18 1.90 13.31
C ALA A 218 1.60 1.30 14.60
N GLU A 219 0.28 1.20 14.63
CA GLU A 219 -0.51 0.65 15.72
C GLU A 219 -1.33 -0.53 15.24
N HIS A 220 -1.55 -1.47 16.15
CA HIS A 220 -2.47 -2.57 15.94
C HIS A 220 -3.91 -2.05 16.07
N THR A 221 -4.64 -2.11 14.97
CA THR A 221 -6.05 -1.69 14.86
C THR A 221 -6.80 -2.83 14.18
N GLU A 222 -7.91 -3.25 14.76
CA GLU A 222 -8.81 -4.27 14.19
C GLU A 222 -10.23 -3.70 14.18
N LYS A 223 -11.00 -3.93 13.10
CA LYS A 223 -12.37 -3.41 12.94
C LYS A 223 -12.49 -1.89 13.14
N GLY A 224 -11.43 -1.13 12.86
CA GLY A 224 -11.38 0.32 13.02
C GLY A 224 -11.16 0.81 14.45
N GLU A 225 -10.95 -0.10 15.40
CA GLU A 225 -10.69 0.23 16.80
C GLU A 225 -9.25 -0.14 17.18
N GLN A 226 -8.58 0.77 17.91
CA GLN A 226 -7.25 0.48 18.43
C GLN A 226 -7.34 -0.67 19.44
N ALA A 227 -6.38 -1.59 19.35
CA ALA A 227 -6.40 -2.76 20.19
C ALA A 227 -6.23 -2.42 21.67
N THR A 228 -7.07 -3.03 22.50
CA THR A 228 -6.87 -3.02 23.96
C THR A 228 -5.62 -3.82 24.33
N LYS A 229 -5.09 -3.64 25.55
CA LYS A 229 -3.96 -4.46 26.05
C LYS A 229 -4.23 -5.97 25.93
N VAL A 230 -5.45 -6.40 26.22
CA VAL A 230 -5.86 -7.81 26.10
C VAL A 230 -5.93 -8.24 24.64
N GLY A 231 -6.51 -7.41 23.76
CA GLY A 231 -6.55 -7.67 22.32
C GLY A 231 -5.16 -7.81 21.71
N LYS A 232 -4.23 -6.92 22.09
CA LYS A 232 -2.84 -6.96 21.65
C LYS A 232 -2.13 -8.26 22.06
N LEU A 233 -2.33 -8.73 23.28
CA LEU A 233 -1.77 -10.01 23.75
C LEU A 233 -2.34 -11.19 22.95
N SER A 234 -3.66 -11.22 22.74
CA SER A 234 -4.30 -12.25 21.92
C SER A 234 -3.75 -12.27 20.50
N PHE A 235 -3.50 -11.09 19.92
CA PHE A 235 -2.93 -10.96 18.59
C PHE A 235 -1.49 -11.46 18.53
N CYS A 236 -0.66 -11.14 19.51
CA CYS A 236 0.70 -11.69 19.63
C CYS A 236 0.69 -13.23 19.71
N LEU A 237 -0.26 -13.83 20.42
CA LEU A 237 -0.41 -15.29 20.46
C LEU A 237 -0.75 -15.87 19.08
N GLU A 238 -1.67 -15.25 18.34
CA GLU A 238 -2.01 -15.69 16.96
C GLU A 238 -0.78 -15.64 16.04
N ILE A 239 0.03 -14.57 16.13
CA ILE A 239 1.26 -14.42 15.34
C ILE A 239 2.27 -15.53 15.68
N ALA A 240 2.41 -15.86 16.97
CA ALA A 240 3.28 -16.92 17.42
C ALA A 240 2.81 -18.31 16.96
N GLU A 241 1.50 -18.58 16.99
CA GLU A 241 0.90 -19.83 16.51
C GLU A 241 1.11 -20.04 15.00
N LYS A 242 1.20 -18.95 14.23
CA LYS A 242 1.58 -18.96 12.81
C LYS A 242 3.10 -19.13 12.58
N GLY A 243 3.87 -19.31 13.64
CA GLY A 243 5.32 -19.56 13.59
C GLY A 243 6.19 -18.30 13.63
N ASN A 244 5.62 -17.11 13.76
CA ASN A 244 6.37 -15.85 13.75
C ASN A 244 6.66 -15.34 15.17
N VAL A 245 7.31 -16.18 15.97
CA VAL A 245 7.56 -15.96 17.41
C VAL A 245 8.39 -14.70 17.66
N GLU A 246 9.39 -14.42 16.84
CA GLU A 246 10.24 -13.23 16.97
C GLU A 246 9.41 -11.94 16.83
N LEU A 247 8.49 -11.90 15.86
CA LEU A 247 7.60 -10.77 15.67
C LEU A 247 6.58 -10.63 16.80
N ALA A 248 6.03 -11.75 17.28
CA ALA A 248 5.12 -11.76 18.43
C ALA A 248 5.79 -11.15 19.67
N ASN A 249 7.04 -11.54 19.94
CA ASN A 249 7.85 -11.01 21.03
C ASN A 249 8.23 -9.54 20.82
N LEU A 250 8.52 -9.13 19.58
CA LEU A 250 8.77 -7.74 19.25
C LEU A 250 7.56 -6.88 19.60
N MET A 251 6.37 -7.29 19.17
CA MET A 251 5.16 -6.50 19.38
C MET A 251 4.56 -6.63 20.77
N SER A 252 4.89 -7.66 21.57
CA SER A 252 4.31 -7.84 22.91
C SER A 252 4.62 -6.67 23.84
N THR A 253 5.73 -5.97 23.60
CA THR A 253 6.17 -4.82 24.39
C THR A 253 5.69 -3.49 23.81
N GLU A 254 5.77 -2.43 24.62
CA GLU A 254 5.36 -1.08 24.19
C GLU A 254 6.32 -0.48 23.16
N LEU A 255 7.63 -0.72 23.34
CA LEU A 255 8.69 -0.08 22.57
C LEU A 255 9.28 -0.97 21.47
N GLY A 256 8.97 -2.27 21.43
CA GLY A 256 9.56 -3.19 20.46
C GLY A 256 9.32 -2.78 19.00
N GLY A 257 10.39 -2.73 18.22
CA GLY A 257 10.39 -2.29 16.81
C GLY A 257 10.24 -0.78 16.63
N ARG A 258 9.98 -0.02 17.70
CA ARG A 258 9.75 1.42 17.63
C ARG A 258 11.06 2.20 17.65
N ARG A 259 11.01 3.39 17.07
CA ARG A 259 12.06 4.40 17.27
C ARG A 259 11.86 5.07 18.63
N CYS A 260 12.94 5.22 19.37
CA CYS A 260 12.98 5.80 20.70
C CYS A 260 14.06 6.87 20.78
N GLU A 261 13.92 7.74 21.76
CA GLU A 261 14.95 8.66 22.24
C GLU A 261 15.46 8.18 23.60
N ILE A 262 16.78 8.26 23.79
CA ILE A 262 17.41 7.97 25.07
C ILE A 262 17.25 9.20 25.98
N VAL A 263 16.44 9.08 27.01
CA VAL A 263 16.15 10.18 27.96
C VAL A 263 17.06 10.17 29.19
N SER A 264 17.65 9.02 29.50
CA SER A 264 18.68 8.89 30.52
C SER A 264 19.68 7.83 30.09
N ALA A 265 20.97 8.07 30.35
CA ALA A 265 22.02 7.12 30.01
C ALA A 265 22.48 6.33 31.24
N PRO A 266 22.96 5.08 31.06
CA PRO A 266 23.77 4.41 32.08
C PRO A 266 24.96 5.29 32.47
N ARG A 267 25.33 5.30 33.76
CA ARG A 267 26.45 6.10 34.28
C ARG A 267 27.67 5.92 33.37
N THR A 268 28.25 7.03 32.89
CA THR A 268 29.39 7.15 31.93
C THR A 268 29.06 7.42 30.46
N ARG A 269 27.78 7.38 30.04
CA ARG A 269 27.40 7.62 28.63
C ARG A 269 26.46 8.80 28.41
N ASP A 270 26.75 9.94 29.06
CA ASP A 270 25.93 11.15 28.93
C ASP A 270 25.86 11.67 27.47
N ASP A 271 26.80 11.25 26.62
CA ASP A 271 26.81 11.50 25.17
C ASP A 271 25.59 10.92 24.42
N LEU A 272 24.92 9.92 25.02
CA LEU A 272 23.78 9.24 24.41
C LEU A 272 22.45 9.95 24.64
N VAL A 273 22.34 10.83 25.63
CA VAL A 273 21.08 11.49 25.97
C VAL A 273 20.63 12.37 24.80
N GLY A 274 19.36 12.22 24.40
CA GLY A 274 18.77 12.88 23.24
C GLY A 274 19.05 12.19 21.90
N LYS A 275 19.89 11.15 21.86
CA LYS A 275 20.14 10.36 20.65
C LYS A 275 19.02 9.34 20.42
N THR A 276 18.82 9.01 19.15
CA THR A 276 17.74 8.13 18.70
C THR A 276 18.25 6.72 18.44
N CYS A 277 17.39 5.75 18.73
CA CYS A 277 17.66 4.34 18.55
C CYS A 277 16.39 3.62 18.09
N VAL A 278 16.54 2.41 17.54
CA VAL A 278 15.42 1.51 17.25
C VAL A 278 15.52 0.32 18.17
N VAL A 279 14.40 -0.07 18.79
CA VAL A 279 14.34 -1.24 19.66
C VAL A 279 14.26 -2.50 18.80
N GLU A 280 15.23 -3.39 18.98
CA GLU A 280 15.32 -4.65 18.23
C GLU A 280 14.57 -5.79 18.89
N GLU A 281 14.63 -5.81 20.22
CA GLU A 281 14.17 -6.92 21.06
C GLU A 281 14.05 -6.46 22.51
N TYR A 282 13.14 -7.09 23.26
CA TYR A 282 13.09 -6.99 24.71
C TYR A 282 13.60 -8.28 25.34
N ILE A 283 14.53 -8.16 26.29
CA ILE A 283 15.17 -9.29 26.96
C ILE A 283 14.59 -9.40 28.38
N GLU A 284 13.68 -10.37 28.55
CA GLU A 284 12.93 -10.56 29.80
C GLU A 284 13.83 -10.80 31.02
N ILE A 285 14.90 -11.60 30.87
CA ILE A 285 15.79 -11.99 31.99
C ILE A 285 16.46 -10.78 32.63
N SER A 286 16.80 -9.77 31.83
CA SER A 286 17.49 -8.56 32.28
C SER A 286 16.58 -7.35 32.45
N ASP A 287 15.29 -7.45 32.09
CA ASP A 287 14.35 -6.32 32.04
C ASP A 287 14.92 -5.14 31.23
N GLN A 288 15.46 -5.45 30.05
CA GLN A 288 16.17 -4.48 29.20
C GLN A 288 15.80 -4.65 27.74
N TYR A 289 15.78 -3.53 27.02
CA TYR A 289 15.67 -3.50 25.57
C TYR A 289 17.05 -3.54 24.93
N LYS A 290 17.20 -4.41 23.93
CA LYS A 290 18.29 -4.34 22.98
C LYS A 290 17.93 -3.29 21.93
N VAL A 291 18.74 -2.24 21.85
CA VAL A 291 18.51 -1.13 20.92
C VAL A 291 19.70 -0.97 19.99
N THR A 292 19.43 -0.57 18.75
CA THR A 292 20.43 -0.18 17.77
C THR A 292 20.40 1.34 17.61
N MET A 293 21.54 2.00 17.82
CA MET A 293 21.70 3.43 17.61
C MET A 293 21.56 3.78 16.13
N GLU A 294 20.76 4.78 15.80
CA GLU A 294 20.33 5.05 14.42
C GLU A 294 21.49 5.47 13.48
N PHE A 295 22.48 6.20 14.00
CA PHE A 295 23.56 6.78 13.19
C PHE A 295 24.93 6.13 13.40
N THR A 296 25.14 5.48 14.55
CA THR A 296 26.41 4.80 14.86
C THR A 296 26.33 3.29 14.66
N ASN A 297 25.13 2.73 14.54
CA ASN A 297 24.86 1.28 14.57
C ASN A 297 25.40 0.57 15.82
N GLU A 298 25.74 1.32 16.87
CA GLU A 298 26.11 0.77 18.17
C GLU A 298 24.89 0.05 18.77
N VAL A 299 25.09 -1.15 19.31
CA VAL A 299 24.04 -1.92 19.98
C VAL A 299 24.20 -1.78 21.48
N LEU A 300 23.11 -1.41 22.16
CA LEU A 300 23.08 -1.15 23.60
C LEU A 300 21.98 -1.96 24.28
N LEU A 301 22.16 -2.18 25.59
CA LEU A 301 21.12 -2.71 26.47
C LEU A 301 20.66 -1.61 27.41
N LEU A 302 19.39 -1.22 27.30
CA LEU A 302 18.82 -0.10 28.04
C LEU A 302 17.52 -0.53 28.71
N GLY A 303 17.37 -0.25 30.00
CA GLY A 303 16.10 -0.45 30.70
C GLY A 303 15.02 0.49 30.17
N SER A 304 13.75 0.11 30.34
CA SER A 304 12.57 0.90 29.90
C SER A 304 12.62 2.37 30.32
N VAL A 305 13.09 2.64 31.56
CA VAL A 305 13.22 3.99 32.12
C VAL A 305 14.18 4.91 31.34
N ASN A 306 15.07 4.34 30.54
CA ASN A 306 16.04 5.09 29.74
C ASN A 306 15.50 5.51 28.37
N LEU A 307 14.35 4.96 27.98
CA LEU A 307 13.81 5.09 26.63
C LEU A 307 12.47 5.82 26.67
N LYS A 308 12.29 6.73 25.71
CA LYS A 308 11.00 7.34 25.42
C LYS A 308 10.66 7.08 23.96
N ARG A 309 9.43 6.61 23.70
CA ARG A 309 8.92 6.44 22.35
C ARG A 309 9.02 7.76 21.56
N ARG A 310 9.62 7.70 20.37
CA ARG A 310 9.78 8.82 19.43
C ARG A 310 9.77 8.28 18.00
N ASP A 311 8.56 7.97 17.55
CA ASP A 311 8.34 7.43 16.21
C ASP A 311 8.83 8.40 15.12
N ARG A 312 9.16 7.85 13.96
CA ARG A 312 9.55 8.65 12.79
C ARG A 312 8.39 9.49 12.30
N THR A 313 8.73 10.64 11.75
CA THR A 313 7.79 11.55 11.07
C THR A 313 8.44 12.09 9.79
N PRO A 314 7.68 12.67 8.84
CA PRO A 314 8.27 13.36 7.70
C PRO A 314 9.26 14.47 8.08
N GLN A 315 9.16 15.03 9.29
CA GLN A 315 10.04 16.08 9.83
C GLN A 315 11.27 15.51 10.55
N ASP A 316 11.13 14.31 11.13
CA ASP A 316 12.17 13.62 11.90
C ASP A 316 12.28 12.14 11.49
N PRO A 317 12.68 11.85 10.24
CA PRO A 317 12.68 10.47 9.73
C PRO A 317 13.96 9.68 10.07
N GLY A 318 15.08 10.38 10.34
CA GLY A 318 16.40 9.78 10.56
C GLY A 318 17.13 9.27 9.30
N TYR A 319 16.46 9.29 8.16
CA TYR A 319 17.01 9.01 6.83
C TYR A 319 16.20 9.77 5.77
N HIS A 320 16.68 9.78 4.52
CA HIS A 320 15.92 10.34 3.40
C HIS A 320 15.96 9.40 2.20
N VAL A 321 14.88 9.34 1.42
CA VAL A 321 14.83 8.61 0.16
C VAL A 321 14.39 9.58 -0.93
N GLU A 322 15.25 9.80 -1.92
CA GLU A 322 14.97 10.65 -3.07
C GLU A 322 14.63 9.82 -4.31
N TYR A 323 13.74 10.32 -5.15
CA TYR A 323 13.52 9.77 -6.48
C TYR A 323 14.35 10.52 -7.51
N LYS A 324 15.41 9.88 -8.03
CA LYS A 324 16.32 10.47 -9.01
C LYS A 324 16.69 9.47 -10.09
N ASN A 325 16.74 9.91 -11.34
CA ASN A 325 17.11 9.07 -12.48
C ASN A 325 16.28 7.77 -12.60
N ASN A 326 14.97 7.86 -12.34
CA ASN A 326 14.05 6.72 -12.30
C ASN A 326 14.39 5.65 -11.24
N ARG A 327 15.10 6.02 -10.16
CA ARG A 327 15.44 5.13 -9.05
C ARG A 327 15.21 5.83 -7.72
N LEU A 328 14.85 5.04 -6.71
CA LEU A 328 14.87 5.49 -5.32
C LEU A 328 16.31 5.38 -4.81
N ILE A 329 16.80 6.45 -4.21
CA ILE A 329 18.14 6.54 -3.65
C ILE A 329 17.99 6.90 -2.18
N ARG A 330 18.41 5.97 -1.33
CA ARG A 330 18.49 6.20 0.12
C ARG A 330 19.73 7.03 0.44
N ARG A 331 19.54 8.02 1.30
CA ARG A 331 20.57 8.86 1.90
C ARG A 331 20.52 8.69 3.41
N ASP A 332 21.62 8.19 3.97
CA ASP A 332 21.84 8.13 5.41
C ASP A 332 22.64 9.36 5.88
N PHE A 333 22.56 9.66 7.17
CA PHE A 333 23.18 10.83 7.79
C PHE A 333 24.14 10.40 8.90
N LYS A 334 25.02 11.30 9.36
CA LYS A 334 25.90 11.02 10.50
C LYS A 334 25.24 11.34 11.83
N SER A 335 24.19 12.15 11.82
CA SER A 335 23.42 12.47 13.03
C SER A 335 21.98 12.88 12.71
N ASN A 336 21.13 12.86 13.74
CA ASN A 336 19.74 13.26 13.60
C ASN A 336 19.60 14.75 13.25
N GLU A 337 20.48 15.57 13.82
CA GLU A 337 20.50 17.01 13.59
C GLU A 337 20.88 17.33 12.12
N GLU A 338 21.81 16.57 11.53
CA GLU A 338 22.14 16.66 10.10
C GLU A 338 20.94 16.26 9.23
N CYS A 339 20.24 15.17 9.58
CA CYS A 339 19.04 14.73 8.89
C CYS A 339 17.94 15.79 8.93
N GLN A 340 17.63 16.31 10.11
CA GLN A 340 16.60 17.34 10.31
C GLN A 340 16.93 18.63 9.56
N ALA A 341 18.19 19.07 9.58
CA ALA A 341 18.63 20.25 8.83
C ALA A 341 18.43 20.06 7.32
N PHE A 342 18.74 18.87 6.78
CA PHE A 342 18.51 18.55 5.38
C PHE A 342 17.01 18.52 5.02
N ILE A 343 16.17 17.92 5.87
CA ILE A 343 14.71 17.92 5.66
C ILE A 343 14.15 19.34 5.70
N ALA A 344 14.65 20.19 6.61
CA ALA A 344 14.25 21.59 6.71
C ALA A 344 14.64 22.39 5.46
N SER A 345 15.84 22.17 4.89
CA SER A 345 16.25 22.87 3.67
C SER A 345 15.37 22.51 2.46
N LEU A 346 14.95 21.24 2.34
CA LEU A 346 14.05 20.83 1.26
C LEU A 346 12.70 21.54 1.30
N ARG A 347 12.17 21.84 2.50
CA ARG A 347 10.89 22.54 2.64
C ARG A 347 11.00 24.02 2.28
N ALA A 348 12.10 24.67 2.66
CA ALA A 348 12.35 26.06 2.31
C ALA A 348 12.38 26.26 0.79
N ASP A 349 13.04 25.34 0.07
CA ASP A 349 13.12 25.38 -1.40
C ASP A 349 11.74 25.19 -2.08
N VAL A 350 10.84 24.41 -1.47
CA VAL A 350 9.47 24.19 -1.98
C VAL A 350 8.60 25.42 -1.74
N GLU A 351 8.72 26.09 -0.58
CA GLU A 351 8.00 27.34 -0.31
C GLU A 351 8.46 28.45 -1.25
N GLU A 352 9.78 28.61 -1.47
CA GLU A 352 10.35 29.61 -2.37
C GLU A 352 9.99 29.35 -3.85
N SER A 353 9.90 28.08 -4.27
CA SER A 353 9.46 27.72 -5.63
C SER A 353 7.94 27.79 -5.82
N SER A 354 7.12 27.79 -4.76
CA SER A 354 5.66 27.94 -4.86
C SER A 354 5.20 29.38 -5.17
N GLU A 355 6.10 30.38 -5.02
CA GLU A 355 5.86 31.77 -5.46
C GLU A 355 6.10 31.98 -6.96
N ILE A 356 6.74 31.02 -7.65
CA ILE A 356 6.93 30.98 -9.10
C ILE A 356 6.23 29.69 -9.58
N ASP A 357 4.94 29.65 -9.92
CA ASP A 357 4.48 30.11 -11.23
C ASP A 357 2.97 29.85 -11.43
N ARG A 358 2.11 30.34 -10.53
CA ARG A 358 0.65 30.35 -10.77
C ARG A 358 0.28 31.02 -12.10
N ASN A 359 1.17 31.85 -12.63
CA ASN A 359 0.99 32.55 -13.88
C ASN A 359 1.44 31.73 -15.11
N ALA A 360 2.38 30.79 -15.03
CA ALA A 360 2.73 29.94 -16.18
C ALA A 360 1.88 28.69 -16.30
N GLU A 361 1.35 28.16 -15.20
CA GLU A 361 0.34 27.10 -15.32
C GLU A 361 -0.90 27.65 -16.06
N ALA A 362 -1.38 28.82 -15.65
CA ALA A 362 -2.46 29.53 -16.35
C ALA A 362 -2.09 29.92 -17.80
N ARG A 363 -0.84 30.31 -18.07
CA ARG A 363 -0.38 30.61 -19.45
C ARG A 363 -0.21 29.35 -20.29
N ALA A 364 0.17 28.21 -19.70
CA ALA A 364 0.28 26.93 -20.40
C ALA A 364 -1.10 26.35 -20.71
N GLU A 365 -2.06 26.46 -19.78
CA GLU A 365 -3.46 26.12 -20.02
C GLU A 365 -4.10 27.02 -21.09
N GLN A 366 -3.85 28.34 -21.03
CA GLN A 366 -4.31 29.26 -22.06
C GLN A 366 -3.68 28.94 -23.42
N ALA A 367 -2.38 28.65 -23.49
CA ALA A 367 -1.71 28.28 -24.74
C ALA A 367 -2.23 26.94 -25.30
N ALA A 368 -2.58 25.98 -24.44
CA ALA A 368 -3.20 24.73 -24.85
C ALA A 368 -4.63 24.96 -25.38
N ALA A 369 -5.40 25.83 -24.74
CA ALA A 369 -6.73 26.22 -25.20
C ALA A 369 -6.66 26.95 -26.56
N ASP A 370 -5.72 27.87 -26.73
CA ASP A 370 -5.52 28.62 -27.96
C ASP A 370 -5.11 27.68 -29.12
N LEU A 371 -4.25 26.68 -28.86
CA LEU A 371 -3.89 25.65 -29.85
C LEU A 371 -5.07 24.75 -30.23
N LEU A 372 -5.95 24.42 -29.29
CA LEU A 372 -7.17 23.65 -29.56
C LEU A 372 -8.17 24.45 -30.41
N ALA A 373 -8.26 25.76 -30.17
CA ALA A 373 -9.03 26.70 -30.97
C ALA A 373 -8.47 26.82 -32.40
N GLU A 374 -7.16 26.94 -32.55
CA GLU A 374 -6.49 27.05 -33.85
C GLU A 374 -6.60 25.77 -34.68
N LEU A 375 -6.69 24.61 -34.03
CA LEU A 375 -6.93 23.31 -34.67
C LEU A 375 -8.41 23.03 -34.97
N GLY A 376 -9.33 23.94 -34.60
CA GLY A 376 -10.76 23.82 -34.88
C GLY A 376 -11.46 22.66 -34.16
N LEU A 377 -10.95 22.26 -32.99
CA LEU A 377 -11.43 21.11 -32.22
C LEU A 377 -12.30 21.50 -31.00
N GLU A 378 -12.82 22.72 -30.95
CA GLU A 378 -13.59 23.25 -29.80
C GLU A 378 -14.92 22.53 -29.54
N ASP A 379 -15.48 21.79 -30.52
CA ASP A 379 -16.86 21.30 -30.49
C ASP A 379 -17.02 19.77 -30.41
N LEU A 380 -16.25 19.12 -29.53
CA LEU A 380 -16.52 17.72 -29.15
C LEU A 380 -17.06 17.61 -27.71
N GLU A 381 -18.00 18.48 -27.33
CA GLU A 381 -18.89 18.23 -26.20
C GLU A 381 -20.00 17.27 -26.67
N GLY A 382 -19.88 15.99 -26.31
CA GLY A 382 -20.90 14.97 -26.59
C GLY A 382 -22.25 15.29 -25.93
N PRO A 383 -23.38 14.83 -26.50
CA PRO A 383 -24.71 15.30 -26.13
C PRO A 383 -25.14 14.83 -24.74
N LYS A 384 -25.43 15.80 -23.87
CA LYS A 384 -26.15 15.66 -22.60
C LYS A 384 -27.53 15.04 -22.84
N SER A 385 -27.73 13.78 -22.47
CA SER A 385 -29.05 13.14 -22.49
C SER A 385 -29.82 13.47 -21.21
N SER A 386 -30.53 14.60 -21.21
CA SER A 386 -31.70 14.77 -20.33
C SER A 386 -32.83 15.40 -21.12
N ALA A 387 -33.85 14.60 -21.46
CA ALA A 387 -35.08 15.11 -22.05
C ALA A 387 -36.28 14.36 -21.45
N THR A 388 -36.82 14.94 -20.39
CA THR A 388 -38.20 14.73 -19.94
C THR A 388 -39.14 15.66 -20.71
N LYS A 389 -40.39 15.21 -20.85
CA LYS A 389 -41.66 15.90 -21.19
C LYS A 389 -42.11 16.01 -22.67
N LYS A 390 -43.13 15.17 -22.94
CA LYS A 390 -44.56 15.49 -23.16
C LYS A 390 -44.98 16.58 -24.17
N GLU A 391 -46.00 16.17 -24.93
CA GLU A 391 -47.09 16.94 -25.60
C GLU A 391 -46.70 17.66 -26.91
N LYS A 392 -47.45 17.63 -28.01
CA LYS A 392 -48.86 17.31 -28.32
C LYS A 392 -48.97 16.98 -29.83
N GLN A 393 -49.95 16.15 -30.23
CA GLN A 393 -50.36 15.99 -31.64
C GLN A 393 -51.11 17.22 -32.18
N PRO A 394 -51.42 17.32 -33.50
CA PRO A 394 -52.60 16.62 -34.05
C PRO A 394 -52.47 16.00 -35.47
N ALA A 395 -53.24 14.91 -35.67
CA ALA A 395 -54.11 14.51 -36.80
C ALA A 395 -53.60 14.64 -38.26
N ALA A 396 -53.37 13.54 -39.00
CA ALA A 396 -54.33 12.62 -39.67
C ALA A 396 -54.86 13.11 -41.04
N SER A 397 -54.52 12.38 -42.12
CA SER A 397 -55.49 11.81 -43.09
C SER A 397 -54.82 11.18 -44.32
N ASP A 398 -55.16 9.92 -44.55
CA ASP A 398 -55.26 9.14 -45.79
C ASP A 398 -54.91 9.76 -47.17
N LYS A 399 -54.20 8.99 -48.02
CA LYS A 399 -54.80 8.33 -49.21
C LYS A 399 -53.80 7.58 -50.11
N LYS A 400 -54.18 6.32 -50.33
CA LYS A 400 -53.83 5.32 -51.36
C LYS A 400 -53.87 5.87 -52.81
N LYS A 401 -52.88 5.54 -53.66
CA LYS A 401 -53.11 5.07 -55.06
C LYS A 401 -51.88 4.48 -55.76
N LYS A 402 -52.21 3.68 -56.77
CA LYS A 402 -51.50 2.57 -57.44
C LYS A 402 -50.86 2.99 -58.78
N ARG A 403 -49.95 2.13 -59.26
CA ARG A 403 -49.65 1.74 -60.68
C ARG A 403 -48.76 2.62 -61.55
N GLY A 404 -47.69 2.00 -62.07
CA GLY A 404 -47.66 1.63 -63.50
C GLY A 404 -46.37 1.88 -64.31
N GLY A 405 -45.60 0.79 -64.54
CA GLY A 405 -44.83 0.51 -65.78
C GLY A 405 -43.59 1.38 -66.09
N LYS A 406 -42.70 1.05 -67.04
CA LYS A 406 -42.33 -0.17 -67.79
C LYS A 406 -41.08 0.20 -68.63
N LYS A 407 -40.00 -0.59 -68.49
CA LYS A 407 -38.91 -0.96 -69.44
C LYS A 407 -38.21 0.03 -70.41
N LYS A 408 -36.95 -0.38 -70.66
CA LYS A 408 -35.99 -0.15 -71.78
C LYS A 408 -35.06 1.05 -71.56
N GLY A 409 -33.73 0.97 -71.68
CA GLY A 409 -32.84 0.00 -72.33
C GLY A 409 -31.99 0.70 -73.39
N ARG A 410 -30.72 0.26 -73.53
CA ARG A 410 -29.61 0.75 -74.38
C ARG A 410 -28.86 1.98 -73.83
N LYS A 411 -27.53 2.00 -73.83
CA LYS A 411 -26.54 1.28 -74.65
C LYS A 411 -25.35 0.84 -73.81
#